data_AF-A0A8T8LK96-F1
#
_entry.id   AF-A0A8T8LK96-F1
#
_cell.length_a   1.000
_cell.length_b   1.000
_cell.length_c   1.000
_cell.angle_alpha   90.00
_cell.angle_beta   90.00
_cell.angle_gamma   90.00
#
_symmetry.space_group_name_H-M   'P 1'
#
loop_
_entity.id
_entity.type
_entity.pdbx_description
1 polymer ?
#
loop_
_entity_poly.entity_id
_entity_poly.type
_entity_poly.pdbx_seq_one_letter_code
_entity_poly.pdbx_strand_id
1 'polypeptide(L)'
;MSGSSADPTSGAGDDPAKRQAVIERLDRVEDPELARSIVELDYIDAIEIDGGRVEVRFTLPTAWCSPAFAWMMATDARDEVEGLDWADEARIELCDHMHGAEITTGVNARDTFGETFPDADGGVAEVRAAIADKARVSTQRAAVDALLDAAVDPEQVVALDRSDVDVAGDEAHVDLGGLSVVVDADPIADYLDRVETSGHVTGPDDTLFLTPEGDPIPAERLDVVQKRSRLASVNMGGQGAVCDALHRARHGPDGPDGSGASYVDQSGGELSAYDGDVDEFTSTWTLSSDD
;
A
#
# COMPACT_ATOMS: atom_id res chain seq x y z
N MET A 1 47.68 -36.17 33.25
CA MET A 1 47.23 -36.09 31.84
C MET A 1 45.96 -35.26 31.87
N SER A 2 46.10 -33.96 31.65
CA SER A 2 45.00 -32.97 31.69
C SER A 2 43.98 -33.25 30.59
N GLY A 3 42.71 -33.03 30.92
CA GLY A 3 41.64 -32.95 29.92
C GLY A 3 41.83 -31.73 29.02
N SER A 4 41.36 -31.85 27.78
CA SER A 4 41.10 -30.72 26.91
C SER A 4 39.65 -30.82 26.47
N SER A 5 38.91 -29.80 26.89
CA SER A 5 37.49 -29.57 26.68
C SER A 5 37.18 -29.31 25.21
N ALA A 6 35.93 -29.57 24.85
CA ALA A 6 35.32 -29.25 23.58
C ALA A 6 35.34 -27.75 23.26
N ASP A 7 35.39 -27.43 21.97
CA ASP A 7 34.85 -26.19 21.42
C ASP A 7 34.41 -26.46 19.97
N PRO A 8 33.10 -26.47 19.66
CA PRO A 8 32.60 -26.18 18.33
C PRO A 8 31.99 -24.78 18.35
N THR A 9 32.81 -23.79 18.02
CA THR A 9 32.35 -22.43 17.76
C THR A 9 31.55 -22.42 16.46
N SER A 10 30.23 -22.23 16.62
CA SER A 10 29.36 -21.33 15.84
C SER A 10 29.64 -21.19 14.33
N GLY A 11 28.77 -21.79 13.55
CA GLY A 11 28.48 -21.42 12.18
C GLY A 11 27.01 -21.73 11.89
N ALA A 12 26.09 -21.05 12.58
CA ALA A 12 24.70 -20.95 12.14
C ALA A 12 24.72 -20.07 10.89
N GLY A 13 25.05 -20.70 9.77
CA GLY A 13 25.15 -20.02 8.48
C GLY A 13 23.76 -19.62 8.04
N ASP A 14 23.62 -18.34 7.70
CA ASP A 14 22.62 -17.82 6.76
C ASP A 14 22.33 -18.89 5.71
N ASP A 15 21.16 -19.53 5.79
CA ASP A 15 20.70 -20.38 4.71
C ASP A 15 20.17 -19.43 3.63
N PRO A 16 20.87 -19.24 2.50
CA PRO A 16 20.52 -18.22 1.52
C PRO A 16 19.12 -18.47 0.94
N ALA A 17 18.68 -19.74 0.89
CA ALA A 17 17.34 -20.08 0.42
C ALA A 17 16.26 -19.63 1.41
N LYS A 18 16.50 -19.81 2.72
CA LYS A 18 15.57 -19.30 3.74
C LYS A 18 15.53 -17.78 3.77
N ARG A 19 16.68 -17.12 3.65
CA ARG A 19 16.75 -15.66 3.59
C ARG A 19 15.96 -15.11 2.39
N GLN A 20 16.13 -15.73 1.22
CA GLN A 20 15.37 -15.37 0.03
C GLN A 20 13.86 -15.57 0.23
N ALA A 21 13.45 -16.69 0.85
CA ALA A 21 12.05 -16.93 1.15
C ALA A 21 11.45 -15.88 2.10
N VAL A 22 12.21 -15.40 3.09
CA VAL A 22 11.79 -14.29 3.97
C VAL A 22 11.61 -13.01 3.15
N ILE A 23 12.56 -12.68 2.27
CA ILE A 23 12.44 -11.50 1.39
C ILE A 23 11.20 -11.57 0.50
N GLU A 24 10.93 -12.73 -0.12
CA GLU A 24 9.73 -12.93 -0.95
C GLU A 24 8.40 -12.79 -0.20
N ARG A 25 8.43 -12.98 1.14
CA ARG A 25 7.28 -12.73 2.01
C ARG A 25 7.17 -11.27 2.41
N LEU A 26 8.29 -10.65 2.80
CA LEU A 26 8.33 -9.23 3.11
C LEU A 26 8.00 -8.34 1.90
N ASP A 27 8.28 -8.81 0.68
CA ASP A 27 7.96 -8.09 -0.55
C ASP A 27 6.45 -7.89 -0.77
N ARG A 28 5.62 -8.64 -0.05
CA ARG A 28 4.15 -8.52 -0.08
C ARG A 28 3.61 -7.48 0.90
N VAL A 29 4.47 -7.00 1.80
CA VAL A 29 4.11 -5.99 2.78
C VAL A 29 4.29 -4.63 2.14
N GLU A 30 3.20 -3.89 2.00
CA GLU A 30 3.22 -2.57 1.39
C GLU A 30 3.29 -1.46 2.44
N ASP A 31 4.03 -0.39 2.12
CA ASP A 31 3.90 0.89 2.80
C ASP A 31 2.49 1.45 2.53
N PRO A 32 1.65 1.70 3.56
CA PRO A 32 0.27 2.10 3.38
C PRO A 32 0.07 3.48 2.72
N GLU A 33 1.11 4.33 2.71
CA GLU A 33 1.09 5.64 2.06
C GLU A 33 1.53 5.55 0.60
N LEU A 34 2.50 4.69 0.31
CA LEU A 34 3.15 4.60 -1.00
C LEU A 34 2.58 3.50 -1.90
N ALA A 35 1.83 2.55 -1.34
CA ALA A 35 1.35 1.34 -2.04
C ALA A 35 2.50 0.63 -2.79
N ARG A 36 3.65 0.50 -2.13
CA ARG A 36 4.86 -0.17 -2.62
C ARG A 36 5.45 -1.06 -1.55
N SER A 37 6.11 -2.13 -1.98
CA SER A 37 6.77 -3.10 -1.12
C SER A 37 7.80 -2.45 -0.18
N ILE A 38 7.81 -2.82 1.10
CA ILE A 38 8.84 -2.39 2.05
C ILE A 38 10.24 -2.90 1.70
N VAL A 39 10.33 -3.95 0.86
CA VAL A 39 11.58 -4.45 0.30
C VAL A 39 12.02 -3.57 -0.88
N GLU A 40 11.11 -3.25 -1.80
CA GLU A 40 11.38 -2.31 -2.91
C GLU A 40 11.83 -0.93 -2.40
N LEU A 41 11.25 -0.51 -1.27
CA LEU A 41 11.56 0.74 -0.60
C LEU A 41 12.83 0.70 0.28
N ASP A 42 13.56 -0.42 0.29
CA ASP A 42 14.79 -0.60 1.08
C ASP A 42 14.61 -0.30 2.58
N TYR A 43 13.44 -0.63 3.17
CA TYR A 43 13.22 -0.42 4.61
C TYR A 43 13.85 -1.51 5.47
N ILE A 44 14.14 -2.69 4.91
CA ILE A 44 14.67 -3.83 5.65
C ILE A 44 16.18 -3.66 5.90
N ASP A 45 16.55 -3.45 7.16
CA ASP A 45 17.95 -3.29 7.56
C ASP A 45 18.67 -4.63 7.74
N ALA A 46 18.00 -5.61 8.35
CA ALA A 46 18.59 -6.90 8.65
C ALA A 46 17.55 -8.02 8.74
N ILE A 47 17.98 -9.22 8.35
CA ILE A 47 17.25 -10.48 8.54
C ILE A 47 18.22 -11.46 9.18
N GLU A 48 17.90 -11.93 10.39
CA GLU A 48 18.69 -12.91 11.13
C GLU A 48 17.86 -14.20 11.30
N ILE A 49 18.44 -15.34 10.94
CA ILE A 49 17.74 -16.64 10.99
C ILE A 49 18.52 -17.61 11.86
N ASP A 50 17.88 -18.11 12.92
CA ASP A 50 18.43 -19.16 13.79
C ASP A 50 17.44 -20.33 13.89
N GLY A 51 17.69 -21.37 13.10
CA GLY A 51 16.80 -22.52 13.00
C GLY A 51 15.43 -22.15 12.42
N GLY A 52 14.40 -22.17 13.27
CA GLY A 52 13.03 -21.74 12.96
C GLY A 52 12.69 -20.33 13.46
N ARG A 53 13.63 -19.64 14.10
CA ARG A 53 13.45 -18.27 14.59
C ARG A 53 13.94 -17.28 13.54
N VAL A 54 13.09 -16.31 13.19
CA VAL A 54 13.42 -15.24 12.23
C VAL A 54 13.29 -13.90 12.95
N GLU A 55 14.33 -13.07 12.87
CA GLU A 55 14.31 -11.70 13.35
C GLU A 55 14.49 -10.74 12.16
N VAL A 56 13.55 -9.82 11.99
CA VAL A 56 13.58 -8.80 10.94
C VAL A 56 13.68 -7.43 11.60
N ARG A 57 14.69 -6.66 11.21
CA ARG A 57 14.86 -5.26 11.62
C ARG A 57 14.58 -4.37 10.43
N PHE A 58 13.80 -3.32 10.64
CA PHE A 58 13.48 -2.37 9.58
C PHE A 58 13.39 -0.93 10.11
N THR A 59 13.66 0.02 9.22
CA THR A 59 13.68 1.44 9.52
C THR A 59 12.84 2.18 8.49
N LEU A 60 11.91 2.99 8.98
CA LEU A 60 11.07 3.84 8.12
C LEU A 60 11.83 5.09 7.65
N PRO A 61 11.39 5.77 6.58
CA PRO A 61 12.05 6.98 6.05
C PRO A 61 12.22 8.09 7.08
N THR A 62 11.29 8.17 8.04
CA THR A 62 11.33 9.16 9.12
C THR A 62 10.99 8.52 10.47
N ALA A 63 11.54 9.09 11.54
CA ALA A 63 11.18 8.69 12.91
C ALA A 63 9.76 9.12 13.32
N TRP A 64 9.05 9.88 12.47
CA TRP A 64 7.77 10.53 12.75
C TRP A 64 6.65 10.02 11.84
N CYS A 65 6.88 8.90 11.14
CA CYS A 65 5.83 8.23 10.39
C CYS A 65 4.65 7.90 11.33
N SER A 66 3.46 7.80 10.75
CA SER A 66 2.25 7.51 11.52
C SER A 66 2.44 6.23 12.35
N PRO A 67 2.15 6.24 13.67
CA PRO A 67 2.22 5.02 14.48
C PRO A 67 1.31 3.92 13.95
N ALA A 68 0.15 4.27 13.38
CA ALA A 68 -0.75 3.30 12.76
C ALA A 68 -0.11 2.67 11.51
N PHE A 69 0.60 3.44 10.69
CA PHE A 69 1.26 2.92 9.48
C PHE A 69 2.43 2.00 9.84
N ALA A 70 3.27 2.45 10.76
CA ALA A 70 4.37 1.65 11.30
C ALA A 70 3.86 0.34 11.94
N TRP A 71 2.75 0.40 12.67
CA TRP A 71 2.11 -0.77 13.26
C TRP A 71 1.57 -1.75 12.20
N MET A 72 0.92 -1.24 11.15
CA MET A 72 0.42 -2.06 10.04
C MET A 72 1.56 -2.82 9.36
N MET A 73 2.61 -2.12 8.92
CA MET A 73 3.78 -2.75 8.29
C MET A 73 4.45 -3.77 9.21
N ALA A 74 4.63 -3.44 10.50
CA ALA A 74 5.26 -4.36 11.46
C ALA A 74 4.41 -5.62 11.71
N THR A 75 3.08 -5.48 11.77
CA THR A 75 2.16 -6.61 11.96
C THR A 75 2.12 -7.48 10.71
N ASP A 76 2.01 -6.86 9.53
CA ASP A 76 1.94 -7.56 8.25
C ASP A 76 3.27 -8.30 7.97
N ALA A 77 4.41 -7.69 8.27
CA ALA A 77 5.72 -8.33 8.20
C ALA A 77 5.84 -9.54 9.13
N ARG A 78 5.33 -9.45 10.36
CA ARG A 78 5.31 -10.59 11.29
C ARG A 78 4.48 -11.73 10.70
N ASP A 79 3.26 -11.43 10.26
CA ASP A 79 2.31 -12.44 9.80
C ASP A 79 2.79 -13.13 8.50
N GLU A 80 3.39 -12.39 7.57
CA GLU A 80 3.98 -12.93 6.33
C GLU A 80 5.15 -13.88 6.60
N VAL A 81 6.01 -13.52 7.56
CA VAL A 81 7.17 -14.35 7.96
C VAL A 81 6.71 -15.58 8.74
N GLU A 82 5.75 -15.45 9.65
CA GLU A 82 5.15 -16.60 10.37
C GLU A 82 4.38 -17.55 9.44
N GLY A 83 3.94 -17.08 8.29
CA GLY A 83 3.33 -17.92 7.27
C GLY A 83 4.31 -18.88 6.57
N LEU A 84 5.62 -18.81 6.86
CA LEU A 84 6.60 -19.75 6.33
C LEU A 84 6.48 -21.09 7.06
N ASP A 85 6.43 -22.19 6.31
CA ASP A 85 6.21 -23.54 6.84
C ASP A 85 7.30 -24.03 7.80
N TRP A 86 8.48 -23.42 7.75
CA TRP A 86 9.61 -23.72 8.62
C TRP A 86 9.83 -22.69 9.74
N ALA A 87 9.11 -21.56 9.74
CA ALA A 87 9.26 -20.52 10.75
C ALA A 87 8.42 -20.87 11.98
N ASP A 88 9.09 -21.10 13.10
CA ASP A 88 8.47 -21.37 14.40
C ASP A 88 8.15 -20.07 15.16
N GLU A 89 8.95 -19.02 14.97
CA GLU A 89 8.83 -17.73 15.66
C GLU A 89 9.34 -16.60 14.75
N ALA A 90 8.55 -15.55 14.57
CA ALA A 90 8.99 -14.31 13.93
C ALA A 90 9.04 -13.17 14.96
N ARG A 91 10.13 -12.40 14.93
CA ARG A 91 10.30 -11.19 15.72
C ARG A 91 10.54 -10.01 14.79
N ILE A 92 9.76 -8.95 14.95
CA ILE A 92 9.90 -7.72 14.17
C ILE A 92 10.42 -6.60 15.08
N GLU A 93 11.49 -5.93 14.67
CA GLU A 93 12.06 -4.77 15.37
C GLU A 93 11.97 -3.54 14.46
N LEU A 94 11.24 -2.53 14.94
CA LEU A 94 11.18 -1.22 14.30
C LEU A 94 12.26 -0.31 14.90
N CYS A 95 13.25 0.03 14.11
CA CYS A 95 14.38 0.85 14.53
C CYS A 95 14.11 2.35 14.30
N ASP A 96 14.72 3.19 15.15
CA ASP A 96 14.76 4.65 15.02
C ASP A 96 13.41 5.34 14.73
N HIS A 97 12.35 4.87 15.40
CA HIS A 97 11.03 5.46 15.37
C HIS A 97 10.66 6.04 16.75
N MET A 98 9.94 7.17 16.79
CA MET A 98 9.53 7.82 18.05
C MET A 98 8.75 6.87 18.98
N HIS A 99 8.00 5.93 18.39
CA HIS A 99 7.25 4.90 19.11
C HIS A 99 7.80 3.48 18.85
N GLY A 100 9.08 3.36 18.47
CA GLY A 100 9.67 2.08 18.04
C GLY A 100 9.62 1.00 19.12
N ALA A 101 9.84 1.37 20.38
CA ALA A 101 9.82 0.43 21.50
C ALA A 101 8.41 -0.10 21.79
N GLU A 102 7.40 0.79 21.81
CA GLU A 102 6.01 0.43 22.03
C GLU A 102 5.49 -0.45 20.89
N ILE A 103 5.73 -0.07 19.63
CA ILE A 103 5.32 -0.85 18.45
C ILE A 103 6.00 -2.22 18.46
N THR A 104 7.33 -2.26 18.62
CA THR A 104 8.09 -3.52 18.67
C THR A 104 7.56 -4.43 19.79
N THR A 105 7.27 -3.89 20.96
CA THR A 105 6.76 -4.69 22.08
C THR A 105 5.36 -5.21 21.79
N GLY A 106 4.42 -4.33 21.41
CA GLY A 106 3.02 -4.70 21.20
C GLY A 106 2.83 -5.66 20.03
N VAL A 107 3.52 -5.43 18.91
CA VAL A 107 3.49 -6.33 17.74
C VAL A 107 4.03 -7.71 18.12
N ASN A 108 5.18 -7.83 18.77
CA ASN A 108 5.71 -9.15 19.13
C ASN A 108 4.90 -9.84 20.25
N ALA A 109 4.15 -9.09 21.07
CA ALA A 109 3.23 -9.62 22.06
C ALA A 109 1.86 -10.02 21.49
N ARG A 110 1.57 -9.66 20.24
CA ARG A 110 0.24 -9.78 19.59
C ARG A 110 -0.84 -8.98 20.32
N ASP A 111 -0.46 -7.87 20.92
CA ASP A 111 -1.42 -6.88 21.42
C ASP A 111 -2.16 -6.23 20.25
N THR A 112 -3.27 -5.56 20.52
CA THR A 112 -3.92 -4.71 19.53
C THR A 112 -3.33 -3.30 19.54
N PHE A 113 -3.51 -2.56 18.44
CA PHE A 113 -3.08 -1.16 18.36
C PHE A 113 -3.70 -0.30 19.47
N GLY A 114 -5.00 -0.48 19.76
CA GLY A 114 -5.69 0.27 20.80
C GLY A 114 -5.23 -0.08 22.22
N GLU A 115 -4.76 -1.30 22.47
CA GLU A 115 -4.13 -1.67 23.75
C GLU A 115 -2.76 -1.01 23.92
N THR A 116 -1.99 -0.89 22.83
CA THR A 116 -0.66 -0.26 22.86
C THR A 116 -0.74 1.27 22.89
N PHE A 117 -1.71 1.85 22.18
CA PHE A 117 -1.94 3.28 22.05
C PHE A 117 -3.36 3.65 22.49
N PRO A 118 -3.67 3.64 23.80
CA PRO A 118 -5.02 3.90 24.30
C PRO A 118 -5.48 5.34 24.09
N ASP A 119 -4.54 6.27 23.90
CA ASP A 119 -4.80 7.69 23.63
C ASP A 119 -4.88 8.02 22.13
N ALA A 120 -4.75 7.02 21.24
CA ALA A 120 -4.86 7.25 19.80
C ALA A 120 -6.31 7.41 19.36
N ASP A 121 -6.56 8.40 18.51
CA ASP A 121 -7.85 8.60 17.86
C ASP A 121 -8.00 7.65 16.67
N GLY A 122 -8.94 6.70 16.77
CA GLY A 122 -9.21 5.71 15.73
C GLY A 122 -8.30 4.47 15.79
N GLY A 123 -8.75 3.38 15.16
CA GLY A 123 -8.02 2.12 15.10
C GLY A 123 -7.35 1.90 13.74
N VAL A 124 -6.48 0.89 13.70
CA VAL A 124 -5.82 0.45 12.47
C VAL A 124 -6.83 -0.02 11.42
N ALA A 125 -7.96 -0.60 11.82
CA ALA A 125 -8.99 -1.06 10.89
C ALA A 125 -9.63 0.10 10.11
N GLU A 126 -9.98 1.20 10.79
CA GLU A 126 -10.52 2.40 10.16
C GLU A 126 -9.50 3.05 9.23
N VAL A 127 -8.22 3.06 9.63
CA VAL A 127 -7.13 3.55 8.79
C VAL A 127 -6.98 2.70 7.53
N ARG A 128 -7.00 1.36 7.65
CA ARG A 128 -6.95 0.45 6.48
C ARG A 128 -8.12 0.69 5.54
N ALA A 129 -9.34 0.83 6.06
CA ALA A 129 -10.52 1.11 5.24
C ALA A 129 -10.37 2.44 4.47
N ALA A 130 -9.89 3.50 5.15
CA ALA A 130 -9.68 4.80 4.51
C ALA A 130 -8.59 4.77 3.42
N ILE A 131 -7.56 3.93 3.57
CA ILE A 131 -6.52 3.73 2.55
C ILE A 131 -7.07 2.94 1.36
N ALA A 132 -7.80 1.85 1.61
CA ALA A 132 -8.42 1.05 0.58
C ALA A 132 -9.43 1.87 -0.25
N ASP A 133 -10.23 2.71 0.40
CA ASP A 133 -11.14 3.65 -0.27
C ASP A 133 -10.39 4.61 -1.20
N LYS A 134 -9.25 5.14 -0.75
CA LYS A 134 -8.43 6.04 -1.56
C LYS A 134 -7.82 5.30 -2.75
N ALA A 135 -7.30 4.10 -2.56
CA ALA A 135 -6.74 3.26 -3.62
C ALA A 135 -7.78 2.91 -4.68
N ARG A 136 -9.01 2.56 -4.27
CA ARG A 136 -10.15 2.40 -5.19
C ARG A 136 -10.36 3.67 -6.01
N VAL A 137 -10.49 4.82 -5.36
CA VAL A 137 -10.79 6.08 -6.03
C VAL A 137 -9.69 6.50 -7.02
N SER A 138 -8.42 6.27 -6.70
CA SER A 138 -7.31 6.63 -7.59
C SER A 138 -7.20 5.75 -8.83
N THR A 139 -7.46 4.46 -8.70
CA THR A 139 -7.37 3.48 -9.80
C THR A 139 -8.61 3.50 -10.69
N GLN A 140 -9.78 3.80 -10.11
CA GLN A 140 -11.06 3.93 -10.83
C GLN A 140 -10.99 4.82 -12.07
N ARG A 141 -10.20 5.89 -11.98
CA ARG A 141 -10.07 6.84 -13.07
C ARG A 141 -9.48 6.21 -14.32
N ALA A 142 -8.40 5.44 -14.17
CA ALA A 142 -7.75 4.79 -15.29
C ALA A 142 -8.67 3.73 -15.93
N ALA A 143 -9.39 2.96 -15.10
CA ALA A 143 -10.38 1.99 -15.56
C ALA A 143 -11.51 2.65 -16.38
N VAL A 144 -12.11 3.72 -15.86
CA VAL A 144 -13.18 4.44 -16.57
C VAL A 144 -12.66 5.12 -17.84
N ASP A 145 -11.50 5.77 -17.80
CA ASP A 145 -10.90 6.40 -18.98
C ASP A 145 -10.67 5.34 -20.09
N ALA A 146 -10.19 4.14 -19.75
CA ALA A 146 -10.02 3.03 -20.71
C ALA A 146 -11.33 2.59 -21.38
N LEU A 147 -12.44 2.53 -20.62
CA LEU A 147 -13.77 2.20 -21.17
C LEU A 147 -14.32 3.32 -22.07
N LEU A 148 -14.16 4.58 -21.65
CA LEU A 148 -14.61 5.73 -22.43
C LEU A 148 -13.82 5.87 -23.74
N ASP A 149 -12.52 5.62 -23.71
CA ASP A 149 -11.65 5.62 -24.91
C ASP A 149 -12.02 4.49 -25.89
N ALA A 150 -12.57 3.38 -25.37
CA ALA A 150 -13.16 2.30 -26.15
C ALA A 150 -14.60 2.59 -26.64
N ALA A 151 -15.07 3.84 -26.48
CA ALA A 151 -16.39 4.32 -26.88
C ALA A 151 -17.57 3.64 -26.17
N VAL A 152 -17.36 3.16 -24.94
CA VAL A 152 -18.47 2.77 -24.04
C VAL A 152 -19.17 4.04 -23.57
N ASP A 153 -20.50 4.09 -23.68
CA ASP A 153 -21.25 5.28 -23.28
C ASP A 153 -21.22 5.47 -21.75
N PRO A 154 -21.17 6.72 -21.23
CA PRO A 154 -21.16 6.98 -19.79
C PRO A 154 -22.31 6.31 -19.02
N GLU A 155 -23.50 6.24 -19.64
CA GLU A 155 -24.67 5.55 -19.07
C GLU A 155 -24.44 4.04 -18.91
N GLN A 156 -23.70 3.43 -19.84
CA GLN A 156 -23.34 2.02 -19.76
C GLN A 156 -22.24 1.81 -18.71
N VAL A 157 -21.23 2.68 -18.65
CA VAL A 157 -20.14 2.57 -17.67
C VAL A 157 -20.67 2.58 -16.25
N VAL A 158 -21.54 3.52 -15.89
CA VAL A 158 -22.08 3.62 -14.51
C VAL A 158 -23.08 2.52 -14.16
N ALA A 159 -23.57 1.78 -15.16
CA ALA A 159 -24.51 0.68 -15.00
C ALA A 159 -23.84 -0.70 -14.97
N LEU A 160 -22.51 -0.77 -15.15
CA LEU A 160 -21.77 -2.02 -15.08
C LEU A 160 -21.81 -2.58 -13.66
N ASP A 161 -22.11 -3.87 -13.57
CA ASP A 161 -21.94 -4.67 -12.38
C ASP A 161 -20.62 -5.45 -12.45
N ARG A 162 -20.16 -5.98 -11.32
CA ARG A 162 -18.91 -6.76 -11.25
C ARG A 162 -18.88 -7.94 -12.23
N SER A 163 -20.03 -8.58 -12.47
CA SER A 163 -20.15 -9.74 -13.36
C SER A 163 -20.10 -9.42 -14.85
N ASP A 164 -20.22 -8.14 -15.21
CA ASP A 164 -20.11 -7.71 -16.61
C ASP A 164 -18.66 -7.66 -17.09
N VAL A 165 -17.68 -7.81 -16.20
CA VAL A 165 -16.26 -7.65 -16.49
C VAL A 165 -15.47 -8.93 -16.18
N ASP A 166 -14.82 -9.46 -17.21
CA ASP A 166 -13.97 -10.65 -17.14
C ASP A 166 -12.56 -10.33 -17.67
N VAL A 167 -11.53 -10.58 -16.86
CA VAL A 167 -10.13 -10.32 -17.23
C VAL A 167 -9.46 -11.63 -17.64
N ALA A 168 -8.92 -11.67 -18.85
CA ALA A 168 -8.29 -12.84 -19.43
C ALA A 168 -6.94 -12.49 -20.09
N GLY A 169 -5.85 -12.70 -19.35
CA GLY A 169 -4.52 -12.30 -19.82
C GLY A 169 -4.40 -10.79 -19.87
N ASP A 170 -4.01 -10.25 -21.02
CA ASP A 170 -3.80 -8.81 -21.23
C ASP A 170 -5.09 -8.08 -21.69
N GLU A 171 -6.22 -8.80 -21.79
CA GLU A 171 -7.51 -8.28 -22.26
C GLU A 171 -8.58 -8.33 -21.15
N ALA A 172 -9.35 -7.25 -21.02
CA ALA A 172 -10.57 -7.21 -20.23
C ALA A 172 -11.80 -7.19 -21.15
N HIS A 173 -12.68 -8.16 -20.99
CA HIS A 173 -13.93 -8.29 -21.72
C HIS A 173 -15.08 -7.68 -20.90
N VAL A 174 -15.79 -6.73 -21.49
CA VAL A 174 -16.90 -6.03 -20.84
C VAL A 174 -18.19 -6.35 -21.61
N ASP A 175 -19.17 -6.96 -20.96
CA ASP A 175 -20.51 -7.20 -21.52
C ASP A 175 -21.40 -5.97 -21.32
N LEU A 176 -22.04 -5.51 -22.40
CA LEU A 176 -22.91 -4.34 -22.41
C LEU A 176 -24.35 -4.69 -22.81
N GLY A 177 -24.80 -5.91 -22.49
CA GLY A 177 -26.17 -6.36 -22.77
C GLY A 177 -26.44 -6.59 -24.25
N GLY A 178 -25.56 -7.34 -24.93
CA GLY A 178 -25.73 -7.75 -26.33
C GLY A 178 -24.58 -7.34 -27.26
N LEU A 179 -23.61 -6.59 -26.74
CA LEU A 179 -22.30 -6.33 -27.34
C LEU A 179 -21.25 -6.56 -26.26
N SER A 180 -20.07 -7.03 -26.65
CA SER A 180 -18.90 -7.05 -25.77
C SER A 180 -17.82 -6.13 -26.33
N VAL A 181 -17.20 -5.36 -25.45
CA VAL A 181 -16.05 -4.51 -25.73
C VAL A 181 -14.81 -5.13 -25.08
N VAL A 182 -13.68 -5.03 -25.76
CA VAL A 182 -12.38 -5.48 -25.25
C VAL A 182 -11.50 -4.26 -25.02
N VAL A 183 -10.96 -4.14 -23.82
CA VAL A 183 -10.03 -3.08 -23.42
C VAL A 183 -8.76 -3.68 -22.82
N ASP A 184 -7.72 -2.86 -22.63
CA ASP A 184 -6.50 -3.28 -21.95
C ASP A 184 -6.83 -3.74 -20.52
N ALA A 185 -6.30 -4.90 -20.12
CA ALA A 185 -6.59 -5.49 -18.82
C ALA A 185 -6.03 -4.67 -17.66
N ASP A 186 -4.82 -4.13 -17.78
CA ASP A 186 -4.07 -3.51 -16.68
C ASP A 186 -4.90 -2.51 -15.83
N PRO A 187 -5.52 -1.45 -16.40
CA PRO A 187 -6.29 -0.50 -15.60
C PRO A 187 -7.55 -1.10 -14.99
N ILE A 188 -8.16 -2.09 -15.64
CA ILE A 188 -9.37 -2.77 -15.17
C ILE A 188 -9.02 -3.72 -14.03
N ALA A 189 -7.99 -4.55 -14.20
CA ALA A 189 -7.54 -5.53 -13.22
C ALA A 189 -7.07 -4.87 -11.92
N ASP A 190 -6.28 -3.79 -12.03
CA ASP A 190 -5.85 -3.01 -10.87
C ASP A 190 -7.07 -2.42 -10.13
N TYR A 191 -8.02 -1.82 -10.84
CA TYR A 191 -9.24 -1.31 -10.21
C TYR A 191 -10.08 -2.42 -9.53
N LEU A 192 -10.23 -3.58 -10.18
CA LEU A 192 -10.97 -4.72 -9.63
C LEU A 192 -10.35 -5.20 -8.31
N ASP A 193 -9.02 -5.31 -8.24
CA ASP A 193 -8.32 -5.66 -7.00
C ASP A 193 -8.57 -4.62 -5.89
N ARG A 194 -8.47 -3.33 -6.21
CA ARG A 194 -8.65 -2.25 -5.22
C ARG A 194 -10.10 -2.11 -4.75
N VAL A 195 -11.09 -2.28 -5.64
CA VAL A 195 -12.51 -2.16 -5.27
C VAL A 195 -12.95 -3.33 -4.40
N GLU A 196 -12.51 -4.55 -4.70
CA GLU A 196 -12.77 -5.74 -3.87
C GLU A 196 -12.09 -5.60 -2.50
N THR A 197 -10.82 -5.15 -2.46
CA THR A 197 -10.09 -4.87 -1.21
C THR A 197 -10.76 -3.80 -0.35
N SER A 198 -11.38 -2.79 -0.97
CA SER A 198 -12.12 -1.75 -0.24
C SER A 198 -13.43 -2.26 0.37
N GLY A 199 -13.92 -3.44 -0.05
CA GLY A 199 -15.16 -4.04 0.45
C GLY A 199 -16.45 -3.42 -0.09
N HIS A 200 -16.36 -2.54 -1.09
CA HIS A 200 -17.53 -1.91 -1.71
C HIS A 200 -18.19 -2.78 -2.79
N VAL A 201 -17.42 -3.67 -3.41
CA VAL A 201 -17.89 -4.64 -4.41
C VAL A 201 -17.48 -6.01 -3.91
N THR A 202 -18.47 -6.83 -3.53
CA THR A 202 -18.27 -8.14 -2.89
C THR A 202 -19.03 -9.26 -3.60
N GLY A 203 -20.03 -8.91 -4.40
CA GLY A 203 -20.87 -9.82 -5.17
C GLY A 203 -20.84 -9.53 -6.67
N PRO A 204 -21.29 -10.49 -7.50
CA PRO A 204 -21.32 -10.35 -8.95
C PRO A 204 -22.32 -9.30 -9.46
N ASP A 205 -23.36 -9.01 -8.68
CA ASP A 205 -24.43 -8.05 -9.03
C ASP A 205 -24.21 -6.68 -8.34
N ASP A 206 -23.03 -6.46 -7.75
CA ASP A 206 -22.70 -5.18 -7.14
C ASP A 206 -22.23 -4.20 -8.23
N THR A 207 -22.75 -2.97 -8.15
CA THR A 207 -22.39 -1.87 -9.06
C THR A 207 -20.89 -1.60 -8.99
N LEU A 208 -20.24 -1.66 -10.15
CA LEU A 208 -18.79 -1.66 -10.23
C LEU A 208 -18.17 -0.29 -9.92
N PHE A 209 -18.70 0.78 -10.53
CA PHE A 209 -18.14 2.13 -10.42
C PHE A 209 -18.93 3.03 -9.47
N LEU A 210 -18.26 3.52 -8.42
CA LEU A 210 -18.89 4.25 -7.32
C LEU A 210 -18.30 5.66 -7.13
N THR A 211 -19.03 6.53 -6.45
CA THR A 211 -18.48 7.81 -5.98
C THR A 211 -17.37 7.55 -4.94
N PRO A 212 -16.55 8.57 -4.60
CA PRO A 212 -15.62 8.45 -3.47
C PRO A 212 -16.30 8.09 -2.16
N GLU A 213 -17.56 8.49 -2.02
CA GLU A 213 -18.41 8.19 -0.87
C GLU A 213 -19.00 6.76 -0.87
N GLY A 214 -18.82 6.00 -1.96
CA GLY A 214 -19.34 4.63 -2.11
C GLY A 214 -20.76 4.54 -2.69
N ASP A 215 -21.30 5.64 -3.20
CA ASP A 215 -22.65 5.67 -3.79
C ASP A 215 -22.62 5.42 -5.31
N PRO A 216 -23.73 4.96 -5.92
CA PRO A 216 -23.85 4.88 -7.38
C PRO A 216 -23.65 6.24 -8.06
N ILE A 217 -22.94 6.25 -9.19
CA ILE A 217 -22.65 7.48 -9.94
C ILE A 217 -23.81 7.80 -10.90
N PRO A 218 -24.45 8.98 -10.84
CA PRO A 218 -25.36 9.43 -11.90
C PRO A 218 -24.58 9.64 -13.21
N ALA A 219 -25.10 9.14 -14.34
CA ALA A 219 -24.39 9.18 -15.61
C ALA A 219 -23.98 10.61 -16.04
N GLU A 220 -24.85 11.59 -15.79
CA GLU A 220 -24.58 13.01 -16.07
C GLU A 220 -23.53 13.65 -15.13
N ARG A 221 -23.08 12.90 -14.12
CA ARG A 221 -22.10 13.32 -13.11
C ARG A 221 -20.77 12.57 -13.21
N LEU A 222 -20.66 11.59 -14.10
CA LEU A 222 -19.46 10.77 -14.26
C LEU A 222 -18.21 11.63 -14.46
N ASP A 223 -18.28 12.64 -15.35
CA ASP A 223 -17.15 13.53 -15.64
C ASP A 223 -16.69 14.32 -14.40
N VAL A 224 -17.63 14.74 -13.55
CA VAL A 224 -17.30 15.50 -12.34
C VAL A 224 -16.73 14.59 -11.26
N VAL A 225 -17.26 13.37 -11.10
CA VAL A 225 -16.68 12.36 -10.20
C VAL A 225 -15.25 12.06 -10.64
N GLN A 226 -15.02 11.84 -11.94
CA GLN A 226 -13.68 11.60 -12.50
C GLN A 226 -12.69 12.76 -12.26
N LYS A 227 -13.16 14.01 -12.30
CA LYS A 227 -12.34 15.18 -11.97
C LYS A 227 -12.02 15.26 -10.47
N ARG A 228 -12.96 14.92 -9.59
CA ARG A 228 -12.75 14.87 -8.14
C ARG A 228 -11.73 13.79 -7.76
N SER A 229 -11.84 12.60 -8.34
CA SER A 229 -10.90 11.50 -8.11
C SER A 229 -9.46 11.90 -8.47
N ARG A 230 -9.26 12.60 -9.59
CA ARG A 230 -7.93 13.10 -9.99
C ARG A 230 -7.27 14.01 -8.94
N LEU A 231 -8.03 14.91 -8.31
CA LEU A 231 -7.49 15.80 -7.28
C LEU A 231 -7.06 15.02 -6.03
N ALA A 232 -7.82 14.00 -5.65
CA ALA A 232 -7.45 13.11 -4.55
C ALA A 232 -6.16 12.33 -4.86
N SER A 233 -5.99 11.83 -6.10
CA SER A 233 -4.79 11.08 -6.51
C SER A 233 -3.52 11.94 -6.57
N VAL A 234 -3.62 13.19 -7.05
CA VAL A 234 -2.47 14.11 -7.13
C VAL A 234 -1.93 14.46 -5.75
N ASN A 235 -2.80 14.63 -4.75
CA ASN A 235 -2.37 14.89 -3.38
C ASN A 235 -1.63 13.69 -2.77
N MET A 236 -2.00 12.46 -3.12
CA MET A 236 -1.29 11.25 -2.66
C MET A 236 0.10 11.13 -3.29
N GLY A 237 0.24 11.33 -4.60
CA GLY A 237 1.55 11.34 -5.26
C GLY A 237 2.50 12.42 -4.69
N GLY A 238 1.95 13.56 -4.28
CA GLY A 238 2.71 14.63 -3.64
C GLY A 238 3.23 14.27 -2.24
N GLN A 239 2.42 13.61 -1.41
CA GLN A 239 2.84 13.14 -0.09
C GLN A 239 3.85 11.99 -0.19
N GLY A 240 3.61 11.05 -1.11
CA GLY A 240 4.55 9.95 -1.36
C GLY A 240 5.92 10.43 -1.86
N ALA A 241 5.95 11.47 -2.70
CA ALA A 241 7.22 12.08 -3.15
C ALA A 241 8.04 12.69 -2.00
N VAL A 242 7.38 13.16 -0.93
CA VAL A 242 8.06 13.64 0.28
C VAL A 242 8.64 12.49 1.08
N CYS A 243 7.89 11.40 1.27
CA CYS A 243 8.39 10.20 1.93
C CYS A 243 9.59 9.59 1.19
N ASP A 244 9.55 9.51 -0.14
CA ASP A 244 10.67 9.08 -0.98
C ASP A 244 11.89 10.01 -0.88
N ALA A 245 11.66 11.32 -0.81
CA ALA A 245 12.74 12.29 -0.64
C ALA A 245 13.40 12.17 0.74
N LEU A 246 12.60 11.94 1.80
CA LEU A 246 13.09 11.74 3.15
C LEU A 246 13.85 10.41 3.30
N HIS A 247 13.38 9.35 2.64
CA HIS A 247 14.09 8.07 2.58
C HIS A 247 15.47 8.24 1.93
N ARG A 248 15.54 8.88 0.74
CA ARG A 248 16.81 9.19 0.06
C ARG A 248 17.74 10.06 0.89
N ALA A 249 17.21 11.01 1.66
CA ALA A 249 18.00 11.85 2.55
C ALA A 249 18.60 11.06 3.73
N ARG A 250 17.93 10.00 4.16
CA ARG A 250 18.34 9.15 5.29
C ARG A 250 19.41 8.10 4.90
N HIS A 251 19.26 7.46 3.73
CA HIS A 251 20.14 6.37 3.30
C HIS A 251 21.16 6.76 2.22
N GLY A 252 21.06 7.97 1.64
CA GLY A 252 21.85 8.40 0.50
C GLY A 252 21.29 7.90 -0.84
N PRO A 253 21.89 8.27 -1.98
CA PRO A 253 21.40 7.87 -3.31
C PRO A 253 21.56 6.37 -3.60
N ASP A 254 22.36 5.65 -2.82
CA ASP A 254 22.75 4.26 -3.08
C ASP A 254 22.04 3.24 -2.17
N GLY A 255 21.12 3.66 -1.29
CA GLY A 255 20.45 2.78 -0.33
C GLY A 255 21.38 2.24 0.77
N PRO A 256 20.86 1.46 1.75
CA PRO A 256 21.64 0.94 2.88
C PRO A 256 22.75 -0.05 2.51
N ASP A 257 22.69 -0.68 1.32
CA ASP A 257 23.66 -1.68 0.85
C ASP A 257 24.51 -1.21 -0.35
N GLY A 258 24.31 0.01 -0.83
CA GLY A 258 25.04 0.56 -1.98
C GLY A 258 24.56 0.05 -3.34
N SER A 259 23.38 -0.57 -3.43
CA SER A 259 22.82 -1.15 -4.66
C SER A 259 21.84 -0.24 -5.42
N GLY A 260 21.74 1.04 -5.05
CA GLY A 260 20.81 1.99 -5.66
C GLY A 260 20.78 1.96 -7.19
N ALA A 261 19.64 1.53 -7.74
CA ALA A 261 19.36 1.65 -9.16
C ALA A 261 19.29 3.14 -9.53
N SER A 262 20.13 3.59 -10.46
CA SER A 262 20.05 4.95 -10.99
C SER A 262 18.80 5.08 -11.88
N TYR A 263 17.64 5.39 -11.30
CA TYR A 263 16.49 5.77 -12.10
C TYR A 263 16.66 7.23 -12.53
N VAL A 264 16.99 7.42 -13.80
CA VAL A 264 17.03 8.74 -14.42
C VAL A 264 15.59 9.16 -14.67
N ASP A 265 15.11 10.14 -13.91
CA ASP A 265 13.85 10.85 -14.18
C ASP A 265 13.90 11.46 -15.59
N GLN A 266 13.14 10.88 -16.52
CA GLN A 266 12.88 11.44 -17.83
C GLN A 266 11.54 12.18 -17.81
N SER A 267 11.39 13.17 -16.93
CA SER A 267 10.32 14.15 -17.04
C SER A 267 10.92 15.57 -17.04
N GLY A 268 11.41 15.99 -18.21
CA GLY A 268 11.72 17.38 -18.48
C GLY A 268 10.43 18.20 -18.56
N GLY A 269 9.98 18.72 -17.42
CA GLY A 269 8.89 19.68 -17.32
C GLY A 269 9.33 20.89 -16.48
N GLU A 270 9.26 22.08 -17.07
CA GLU A 270 9.70 23.34 -16.46
C GLU A 270 9.05 23.60 -15.09
N LEU A 271 9.89 23.84 -14.09
CA LEU A 271 9.49 24.26 -12.74
C LEU A 271 8.77 25.63 -12.81
N SER A 272 7.44 25.61 -12.81
CA SER A 272 6.63 26.79 -12.51
C SER A 272 6.50 26.91 -11.00
N ALA A 273 7.11 27.93 -10.41
CA ALA A 273 6.94 28.26 -9.00
C ALA A 273 5.47 28.59 -8.70
N TYR A 274 4.84 27.82 -7.82
CA TYR A 274 3.48 28.03 -7.33
C TYR A 274 3.53 28.85 -6.04
N ASP A 275 2.84 30.00 -6.06
CA ASP A 275 2.78 31.00 -4.97
C ASP A 275 1.33 31.05 -4.41
N GLY A 276 0.84 29.90 -3.95
CA GLY A 276 -0.52 29.73 -3.45
C GLY A 276 -0.60 29.75 -1.93
N ASP A 277 -1.50 30.59 -1.41
CA ASP A 277 -1.79 30.87 -0.01
C ASP A 277 -2.23 29.61 0.78
N VAL A 278 -1.70 29.45 2.00
CA VAL A 278 -1.81 28.20 2.81
C VAL A 278 -3.21 28.02 3.44
N ASP A 279 -4.03 29.07 3.44
CA ASP A 279 -5.34 29.06 4.11
C ASP A 279 -6.50 28.48 3.27
N GLU A 280 -6.30 28.09 2.00
CA GLU A 280 -7.34 27.43 1.18
C GLU A 280 -7.31 25.88 1.28
N PHE A 281 -6.39 25.30 2.04
CA PHE A 281 -6.14 23.85 2.06
C PHE A 281 -7.06 23.04 3.01
N THR A 282 -7.82 23.69 3.90
CA THR A 282 -8.55 23.00 4.99
C THR A 282 -10.08 23.12 4.95
N SER A 283 -10.65 23.85 3.98
CA SER A 283 -12.09 24.19 4.01
C SER A 283 -13.02 23.34 3.15
N THR A 284 -12.55 22.26 2.50
CA THR A 284 -13.43 21.46 1.61
C THR A 284 -14.02 20.20 2.25
N TRP A 285 -13.79 19.94 3.54
CA TRP A 285 -14.26 18.71 4.22
C TRP A 285 -15.27 18.91 5.36
N THR A 286 -15.82 20.12 5.54
CA THR A 286 -16.91 20.36 6.49
C THR A 286 -18.02 21.21 5.86
N LEU A 287 -18.90 20.57 5.08
CA LEU A 287 -20.27 21.08 4.95
C LEU A 287 -21.08 20.50 6.09
N SER A 288 -21.39 21.36 7.06
CA SER A 288 -22.29 21.09 8.16
C SER A 288 -23.66 20.68 7.64
N SER A 289 -24.20 19.59 8.20
CA SER A 289 -25.63 19.33 8.20
C SER A 289 -26.34 20.40 9.02
N ASP A 290 -27.03 21.32 8.34
CA ASP A 290 -28.12 22.13 8.90
C ASP A 290 -28.96 22.70 7.73
N ASP A 291 -30.07 22.01 7.40
CA ASP A 291 -31.46 22.55 7.41
C ASP A 291 -32.46 21.38 7.23
#